data_AF-A0A8D2EA02-F1
#
_entry.id   AF-A0A8D2EA02-F1
#
_cell.length_a   1.000
_cell.length_b   1.000
_cell.length_c   1.000
_cell.angle_alpha   90.00
_cell.angle_beta   90.00
_cell.angle_gamma   90.00
#
_symmetry.space_group_name_H-M   'P 1'
#
loop_
_entity.id
_entity.type
_entity.pdbx_description
1 polymer ?
#
loop_
_entity_poly.entity_id
_entity_poly.type
_entity_poly.pdbx_seq_one_letter_code
_entity_poly.pdbx_strand_id
1 'polypeptide(L)'
;MKDTDIKRLLYTHLLCIFSIILSVFIPSLFLENFSILETHLTWLCICSGFVTAVNLVLYLAVKPNTSSKRSSLSHKVTRFLKCCVYFLMSCFSFHVIFVLYGAPLIELALETFLFAVILSTFTTVPCLCLLGPNLKAWLRVFSRNGVSSIWENSLQMTTISSFVGAWLGALPIPLDWERPWQMTVERKCSICRSLHVPCMGLGPVIR
;
A
#
# COMPACT_ATOMS: atom_id res chain seq x y z
N MET A 1 -5.77 27.65 -17.50
CA MET A 1 -5.79 26.18 -17.50
C MET A 1 -5.25 25.57 -16.20
N LYS A 2 -4.12 26.05 -15.63
CA LYS A 2 -3.57 25.51 -14.37
C LYS A 2 -4.55 25.51 -13.17
N ASP A 3 -5.31 26.58 -12.95
CA ASP A 3 -6.17 26.67 -11.75
C ASP A 3 -7.33 25.66 -11.74
N THR A 4 -7.92 25.38 -12.90
CA THR A 4 -9.01 24.39 -13.01
C THR A 4 -8.50 22.98 -12.77
N ASP A 5 -7.30 22.65 -13.27
CA ASP A 5 -6.66 21.34 -13.05
C ASP A 5 -6.23 21.17 -11.60
N ILE A 6 -5.72 22.22 -10.95
CA ILE A 6 -5.39 22.22 -9.52
C ILE A 6 -6.64 21.98 -8.68
N LYS A 7 -7.75 22.67 -8.97
CA LYS A 7 -9.03 22.45 -8.28
C LYS A 7 -9.51 21.01 -8.46
N ARG A 8 -9.48 20.47 -9.68
CA ARG A 8 -9.86 19.08 -9.96
C ARG A 8 -8.99 18.07 -9.22
N LEU A 9 -7.68 18.32 -9.16
CA LEU A 9 -6.76 17.49 -8.40
C LEU A 9 -7.05 17.55 -6.90
N LEU A 10 -7.32 18.73 -6.37
CA LEU A 10 -7.71 18.90 -4.96
C LEU A 10 -9.01 18.14 -4.65
N TYR A 11 -10.05 18.27 -5.48
CA TYR A 11 -11.30 17.53 -5.31
C TYR A 11 -11.08 16.01 -5.39
N THR A 12 -10.18 15.55 -6.26
CA THR A 12 -9.81 14.14 -6.39
C THR A 12 -9.22 13.60 -5.08
N HIS A 13 -8.27 14.33 -4.49
CA HIS A 13 -7.66 13.94 -3.20
C HIS A 13 -8.65 14.01 -2.04
N LEU A 14 -9.48 15.06 -1.97
CA LEU A 14 -10.51 15.18 -0.94
C LEU A 14 -11.53 14.04 -1.02
N LEU A 15 -11.94 13.65 -2.24
CA LEU A 15 -12.86 12.54 -2.45
C LEU A 15 -12.22 11.19 -2.09
N CYS A 16 -10.92 11.01 -2.38
CA CYS A 16 -10.16 9.85 -1.93
C CYS A 16 -10.08 9.78 -0.39
N ILE A 17 -9.74 10.87 0.28
CA ILE A 17 -9.69 10.94 1.75
C ILE A 17 -11.07 10.63 2.35
N PHE A 18 -12.11 11.26 1.82
CA PHE A 18 -13.49 11.00 2.24
C PHE A 18 -13.88 9.53 2.07
N SER A 19 -13.47 8.89 0.97
CA SER A 19 -13.75 7.47 0.74
C SER A 19 -13.04 6.54 1.71
N ILE A 20 -11.82 6.88 2.14
CA ILE A 20 -11.08 6.12 3.16
C ILE A 20 -11.79 6.25 4.50
N ILE A 21 -12.17 7.47 4.89
CA ILE A 21 -12.94 7.71 6.12
C ILE A 21 -14.25 6.91 6.08
N LEU A 22 -14.97 6.97 4.97
CA LEU A 22 -16.22 6.24 4.78
C LEU A 22 -16.01 4.71 4.84
N SER A 23 -14.88 4.19 4.36
CA SER A 23 -14.54 2.77 4.46
C SER A 23 -14.34 2.27 5.89
N VAL A 24 -14.09 3.16 6.85
CA VAL A 24 -14.04 2.84 8.28
C VAL A 24 -15.46 2.72 8.85
N PHE A 25 -16.34 3.65 8.49
CA PHE A 25 -17.69 3.73 9.06
C PHE A 25 -18.69 2.78 8.41
N ILE A 26 -18.68 2.62 7.09
CA ILE A 26 -19.67 1.78 6.39
C ILE A 26 -19.69 0.34 6.90
N PRO A 27 -18.56 -0.36 7.07
CA PRO A 27 -18.58 -1.75 7.55
C PRO A 27 -19.20 -1.85 8.94
N SER A 28 -18.97 -0.86 9.81
CA SER A 28 -19.56 -0.81 11.15
C SER A 28 -21.08 -0.63 11.16
N LEU A 29 -21.69 -0.16 10.06
CA LEU A 29 -23.14 -0.02 9.92
C LEU A 29 -23.83 -1.30 9.44
N PHE A 30 -23.10 -2.18 8.74
CA PHE A 30 -23.67 -3.38 8.10
C PHE A 30 -23.24 -4.70 8.76
N LEU A 31 -22.13 -4.70 9.50
CA LEU A 31 -21.58 -5.88 10.16
C LEU A 31 -21.64 -5.67 11.68
N GLU A 32 -22.56 -6.37 12.34
CA GLU A 32 -22.83 -6.24 13.79
C GLU A 32 -21.61 -6.55 14.69
N ASN A 33 -20.59 -7.26 14.17
CA ASN A 33 -19.35 -7.62 14.89
C ASN A 33 -18.08 -6.94 14.32
N PHE A 34 -18.22 -5.83 13.59
CA PHE A 34 -17.05 -5.17 12.99
C PHE A 34 -16.27 -4.35 14.02
N SER A 35 -15.12 -4.87 14.43
CA SER A 35 -14.07 -4.10 15.12
C SER A 35 -12.87 -3.94 14.21
N ILE A 36 -12.35 -2.71 14.07
CA ILE A 36 -11.21 -2.41 13.20
C ILE A 36 -9.97 -3.24 13.58
N LEU A 37 -9.80 -3.52 14.87
CA LEU A 37 -8.64 -4.25 15.39
C LEU A 37 -8.78 -5.76 15.18
N GLU A 38 -9.99 -6.30 15.39
CA GLU A 38 -10.26 -7.75 15.31
C GLU A 38 -10.49 -8.21 13.86
N THR A 39 -11.11 -7.36 13.02
CA THR A 39 -11.42 -7.64 11.61
C THR A 39 -10.59 -6.77 10.65
N HIS A 40 -9.34 -6.49 11.02
CA HIS A 40 -8.44 -5.64 10.26
C HIS A 40 -8.29 -6.10 8.80
N LEU A 41 -8.24 -7.40 8.52
CA LEU A 41 -8.19 -7.96 7.17
C LEU A 41 -9.38 -7.54 6.29
N THR A 42 -10.59 -7.59 6.86
CA THR A 42 -11.82 -7.20 6.18
C THR A 42 -11.82 -5.71 5.89
N TRP A 43 -11.39 -4.90 6.85
CA TRP A 43 -11.23 -3.46 6.65
C TRP A 43 -10.23 -3.14 5.54
N LEU A 44 -9.08 -3.82 5.51
CA LEU A 44 -8.05 -3.65 4.48
C LEU A 44 -8.60 -3.92 3.08
N CYS A 45 -9.39 -5.00 2.93
CA CYS A 45 -10.07 -5.32 1.67
C CYS A 45 -11.07 -4.23 1.25
N ILE A 46 -11.91 -3.77 2.18
CA ILE A 46 -12.93 -2.75 1.90
C ILE A 46 -12.26 -1.43 1.53
N CYS A 47 -11.22 -1.02 2.25
CA CYS A 47 -10.44 0.17 1.96
C CYS A 47 -9.86 0.13 0.53
N SER A 48 -9.21 -0.98 0.15
CA SER A 48 -8.68 -1.17 -1.20
C SER A 48 -9.78 -1.08 -2.27
N GLY A 49 -10.94 -1.70 -2.02
CA GLY A 49 -12.10 -1.64 -2.92
C GLY A 49 -12.60 -0.21 -3.13
N PHE A 50 -12.80 0.55 -2.05
CA PHE A 50 -13.25 1.96 -2.11
C PHE A 50 -12.27 2.85 -2.88
N VAL A 51 -10.98 2.75 -2.55
CA VAL A 51 -9.94 3.56 -3.22
C VAL A 51 -9.86 3.21 -4.71
N THR A 52 -9.97 1.93 -5.07
CA THR A 52 -10.00 1.50 -6.48
C THR A 52 -11.23 2.05 -7.21
N ALA A 53 -12.41 1.96 -6.60
CA ALA A 53 -13.66 2.47 -7.18
C ALA A 53 -13.59 3.99 -7.41
N VAL A 54 -13.09 4.74 -6.42
CA VAL A 54 -12.88 6.18 -6.54
C VAL A 54 -11.93 6.53 -7.67
N ASN A 55 -10.76 5.89 -7.74
CA ASN A 55 -9.79 6.14 -8.80
C ASN A 55 -10.34 5.80 -10.19
N LEU A 56 -11.17 4.76 -10.30
CA LEU A 56 -11.84 4.39 -11.55
C LEU A 56 -12.90 5.41 -11.95
N VAL A 57 -13.76 5.84 -11.01
CA VAL A 57 -14.79 6.87 -11.25
C VAL A 57 -14.13 8.18 -11.66
N LEU A 58 -13.06 8.58 -10.99
CA LEU A 58 -12.30 9.78 -11.32
C LEU A 58 -11.64 9.66 -12.69
N TYR A 59 -11.06 8.50 -13.04
CA TYR A 59 -10.56 8.27 -14.39
C TYR A 59 -11.67 8.44 -15.44
N LEU A 60 -12.86 7.88 -15.20
CA LEU A 60 -13.99 8.00 -16.12
C LEU A 60 -14.51 9.44 -16.22
N ALA A 61 -14.52 10.19 -15.12
CA ALA A 61 -15.00 11.57 -15.06
C ALA A 61 -13.99 12.59 -15.61
N VAL A 62 -12.69 12.37 -15.38
CA VAL A 62 -11.61 13.27 -15.81
C VAL A 62 -11.24 13.01 -17.27
N LYS A 63 -11.39 11.78 -17.77
CA LYS A 63 -11.13 11.48 -19.18
C LYS A 63 -12.08 12.31 -20.04
N PRO A 64 -11.59 13.34 -20.77
CA PRO A 64 -12.43 14.07 -21.69
C PRO A 64 -12.92 13.04 -22.70
N ASN A 65 -14.23 13.01 -22.98
CA ASN A 65 -14.84 12.16 -23.99
C ASN A 65 -14.05 12.27 -25.30
N THR A 66 -13.06 11.39 -25.47
CA THR A 66 -12.34 11.25 -26.73
C THR A 66 -13.40 10.85 -27.73
N SER A 67 -13.60 11.66 -28.77
CA SER A 67 -14.70 11.50 -29.72
C SER A 67 -14.87 10.03 -30.11
N SER A 68 -16.13 9.64 -30.31
CA SER A 68 -16.59 8.26 -30.47
C SER A 68 -15.97 7.55 -31.69
N LYS A 69 -14.67 7.28 -31.69
CA LYS A 69 -14.15 6.12 -32.40
C LYS A 69 -14.72 4.93 -31.67
N ARG A 70 -15.58 4.19 -32.38
CA ARG A 70 -16.22 2.93 -31.98
C ARG A 70 -15.13 1.91 -31.62
N SER A 71 -14.49 2.10 -30.47
CA SER A 71 -13.50 1.17 -29.96
C SER A 71 -14.26 -0.10 -29.65
N SER A 72 -13.93 -1.15 -30.41
CA SER A 72 -14.52 -2.47 -30.21
C SER A 72 -14.47 -2.83 -28.73
N LEU A 73 -15.55 -3.42 -28.21
CA LEU A 73 -15.62 -3.95 -26.85
C LEU A 73 -14.36 -4.77 -26.52
N SER A 74 -13.86 -5.53 -27.49
CA SER A 74 -12.62 -6.30 -27.40
C SER A 74 -11.40 -5.45 -27.02
N HIS A 75 -11.23 -4.25 -27.58
CA HIS A 75 -10.12 -3.37 -27.22
C HIS A 75 -10.24 -2.83 -25.79
N LYS A 76 -11.45 -2.52 -25.32
CA LYS A 76 -11.68 -2.07 -23.94
C LYS A 76 -11.39 -3.21 -22.95
N VAL A 77 -11.91 -4.40 -23.23
CA VAL A 77 -11.68 -5.61 -22.42
C VAL A 77 -10.20 -5.96 -22.39
N THR A 78 -9.51 -5.95 -23.53
CA THR A 78 -8.06 -6.22 -23.59
C THR A 78 -7.26 -5.21 -22.77
N ARG A 79 -7.63 -3.92 -22.80
CA ARG A 79 -6.97 -2.89 -21.98
C ARG A 79 -7.23 -3.13 -20.49
N PHE A 80 -8.47 -3.46 -20.11
CA PHE A 80 -8.83 -3.76 -18.73
C PHE A 80 -8.07 -4.99 -18.21
N LEU A 81 -8.05 -6.09 -18.97
CA LEU A 81 -7.29 -7.30 -18.63
C LEU A 81 -5.81 -7.00 -18.44
N LYS A 82 -5.21 -6.18 -19.31
CA LYS A 82 -3.84 -5.71 -19.11
C LYS A 82 -3.70 -4.98 -17.78
N CYS A 83 -4.56 -4.02 -17.47
CA CYS A 83 -4.52 -3.33 -16.19
C CYS A 83 -4.64 -4.28 -14.98
N CYS A 84 -5.53 -5.27 -15.04
CA CYS A 84 -5.65 -6.30 -14.01
C CYS A 84 -4.34 -7.10 -13.85
N VAL A 85 -3.72 -7.53 -14.95
CA VAL A 85 -2.44 -8.22 -14.91
C VAL A 85 -1.35 -7.34 -14.27
N TYR A 86 -1.24 -6.06 -14.67
CA TYR A 86 -0.28 -5.14 -14.05
C TYR A 86 -0.52 -4.96 -12.54
N PHE A 87 -1.77 -4.86 -12.11
CA PHE A 87 -2.12 -4.76 -10.70
C PHE A 87 -1.73 -6.03 -9.93
N LEU A 88 -2.09 -7.21 -10.45
CA LEU A 88 -1.73 -8.49 -9.81
C LEU A 88 -0.21 -8.69 -9.73
N MET A 89 0.52 -8.35 -10.80
CA MET A 89 1.98 -8.39 -10.81
C MET A 89 2.59 -7.44 -9.76
N SER A 90 1.99 -6.26 -9.56
CA SER A 90 2.40 -5.33 -8.49
C SER A 90 2.17 -5.93 -7.10
N CYS A 91 0.99 -6.50 -6.84
CA CYS A 91 0.68 -7.13 -5.55
C CYS A 91 1.67 -8.25 -5.23
N PHE A 92 1.93 -9.13 -6.20
CA PHE A 92 2.89 -10.21 -6.05
C PHE A 92 4.30 -9.69 -5.79
N SER A 93 4.74 -8.66 -6.54
CA SER A 93 6.07 -8.08 -6.38
C SER A 93 6.25 -7.48 -4.98
N PHE A 94 5.27 -6.72 -4.46
CA PHE A 94 5.36 -6.17 -3.11
C PHE A 94 5.30 -7.26 -2.04
N HIS A 95 4.48 -8.29 -2.21
CA HIS A 95 4.46 -9.42 -1.28
C HIS A 95 5.83 -10.11 -1.20
N VAL A 96 6.46 -10.39 -2.34
CA VAL A 96 7.83 -10.94 -2.39
C VAL A 96 8.83 -10.01 -1.70
N ILE A 97 8.75 -8.69 -1.95
CA ILE A 97 9.61 -7.71 -1.28
C ILE A 97 9.44 -7.80 0.25
N PHE A 98 8.21 -7.79 0.77
CA PHE A 98 7.97 -7.86 2.21
C PHE A 98 8.48 -9.16 2.84
N VAL A 99 8.30 -10.28 2.15
CA VAL A 99 8.87 -11.57 2.55
C VAL A 99 10.39 -11.49 2.64
N LEU A 100 11.06 -10.90 1.64
CA LEU A 100 12.51 -10.72 1.65
C LEU A 100 12.99 -9.79 2.78
N TYR A 101 12.16 -8.83 3.18
CA TYR A 101 12.40 -7.96 4.36
C TYR A 101 12.08 -8.64 5.71
N GLY A 102 11.69 -9.92 5.71
CA GLY A 102 11.54 -10.73 6.92
C GLY A 102 10.09 -10.96 7.36
N ALA A 103 9.10 -10.66 6.52
CA ALA A 103 7.70 -10.93 6.86
C ALA A 103 7.38 -12.45 6.85
N PRO A 104 6.52 -12.97 7.76
CA PRO A 104 6.24 -14.39 7.86
C PRO A 104 5.50 -14.95 6.62
N LEU A 105 6.01 -16.04 6.05
CA LEU A 105 5.47 -16.65 4.83
C LEU A 105 4.23 -17.54 5.03
N ILE A 106 4.01 -18.09 6.22
CA ILE A 106 3.03 -19.17 6.45
C ILE A 106 1.98 -18.74 7.46
N GLU A 107 2.39 -18.20 8.61
CA GLU A 107 1.47 -17.86 9.70
C GLU A 107 0.69 -16.56 9.44
N LEU A 108 1.32 -15.56 8.81
CA LEU A 108 0.75 -14.25 8.47
C LEU A 108 0.77 -13.96 6.95
N ALA A 109 0.73 -15.02 6.14
CA ALA A 109 0.80 -14.89 4.68
C ALA A 109 -0.32 -14.01 4.10
N LEU A 110 -1.53 -14.14 4.67
CA LEU A 110 -2.71 -13.40 4.25
C LEU A 110 -2.60 -11.91 4.63
N GLU A 111 -2.15 -11.61 5.85
CA GLU A 111 -1.92 -10.23 6.32
C GLU A 111 -0.90 -9.49 5.45
N THR A 112 0.24 -10.14 5.21
CA THR A 112 1.31 -9.58 4.37
C THR A 112 0.87 -9.40 2.92
N PHE A 113 0.05 -10.32 2.40
CA PHE A 113 -0.54 -10.19 1.07
C PHE A 113 -1.55 -9.06 0.98
N LEU A 114 -2.47 -8.91 1.95
CA LEU A 114 -3.42 -7.80 1.95
C LEU A 114 -2.75 -6.43 2.10
N PHE A 115 -1.67 -6.37 2.88
CA PHE A 115 -0.85 -5.17 2.94
C PHE A 115 -0.22 -4.84 1.57
N ALA A 116 0.28 -5.85 0.84
CA ALA A 116 0.76 -5.68 -0.53
C ALA A 116 -0.33 -5.25 -1.52
N VAL A 117 -1.57 -5.73 -1.33
CA VAL A 117 -2.74 -5.30 -2.11
C VAL A 117 -3.05 -3.83 -1.86
N ILE A 118 -3.05 -3.38 -0.62
CA ILE A 118 -3.28 -1.97 -0.29
C ILE A 118 -2.19 -1.09 -0.85
N LEU A 119 -0.92 -1.45 -0.64
CA LEU A 119 0.19 -0.66 -1.15
C LEU A 119 0.16 -0.60 -2.69
N SER A 120 -0.17 -1.69 -3.36
CA SER A 120 -0.42 -1.71 -4.81
C SER A 120 -1.61 -0.84 -5.21
N THR A 121 -2.66 -0.79 -4.39
CA THR A 121 -3.85 0.03 -4.67
C THR A 121 -3.48 1.51 -4.69
N PHE A 122 -2.73 1.98 -3.70
CA PHE A 122 -2.35 3.40 -3.63
C PHE A 122 -1.28 3.81 -4.65
N THR A 123 -0.45 2.87 -5.13
CA THR A 123 0.65 3.18 -6.07
C THR A 123 0.27 2.87 -7.52
N THR A 124 -0.20 1.66 -7.78
CA THR A 124 -0.39 1.11 -9.14
C THR A 124 -1.73 1.51 -9.76
N VAL A 125 -2.82 1.60 -8.98
CA VAL A 125 -4.14 1.97 -9.54
C VAL A 125 -4.17 3.40 -10.08
N PRO A 126 -3.69 4.44 -9.36
CA PRO A 126 -3.60 5.79 -9.91
C PRO A 126 -2.75 5.86 -11.18
N CYS A 127 -1.62 5.12 -11.23
CA CYS A 127 -0.77 5.03 -12.41
C CYS A 127 -1.48 4.38 -13.61
N LEU A 128 -2.21 3.28 -13.38
CA LEU A 128 -3.00 2.61 -14.41
C LEU A 128 -4.15 3.48 -14.92
N CYS A 129 -4.78 4.26 -14.03
CA CYS A 129 -5.82 5.21 -14.40
C CYS A 129 -5.27 6.35 -15.27
N LEU A 130 -4.20 7.03 -14.83
CA LEU A 130 -3.71 8.22 -15.53
C LEU A 130 -2.87 7.87 -16.77
N LEU A 131 -1.91 6.95 -16.64
CA LEU A 131 -0.93 6.64 -17.69
C LEU A 131 -1.35 5.42 -18.54
N GLY A 132 -2.26 4.59 -18.04
CA GLY A 132 -2.61 3.31 -18.66
C GLY A 132 -1.52 2.24 -18.49
N PRO A 133 -1.70 1.07 -19.11
CA PRO A 133 -0.72 -0.02 -19.10
C PRO A 133 0.45 0.26 -20.07
N ASN A 134 1.17 1.36 -19.85
CA ASN A 134 2.32 1.78 -20.66
C ASN A 134 3.55 1.99 -19.77
N LEU A 135 4.38 0.96 -19.65
CA LEU A 135 5.59 0.98 -18.83
C LEU A 135 6.57 2.10 -19.21
N LYS A 136 6.67 2.46 -20.50
CA LYS A 136 7.55 3.56 -20.93
C LYS A 136 7.10 4.90 -20.34
N ALA A 137 5.79 5.13 -20.28
CA ALA A 137 5.23 6.33 -19.66
C ALA A 137 5.50 6.34 -18.15
N TRP A 138 5.44 5.18 -17.49
CA TRP A 138 5.70 5.05 -16.06
C TRP A 138 7.17 5.35 -15.76
N LEU A 139 8.09 4.70 -16.48
CA LEU A 139 9.53 4.93 -16.36
C LEU A 139 9.89 6.40 -16.58
N ARG A 140 9.27 7.05 -17.58
CA ARG A 140 9.42 8.48 -17.78
C ARG A 140 8.95 9.26 -16.55
N VAL A 141 7.72 9.04 -16.08
CA VAL A 141 7.17 9.80 -14.95
C VAL A 141 8.01 9.64 -13.69
N PHE A 142 8.55 8.45 -13.42
CA PHE A 142 9.42 8.20 -12.26
C PHE A 142 10.91 8.54 -12.49
N SER A 143 11.27 9.08 -13.65
CA SER A 143 12.62 9.58 -13.92
C SER A 143 12.83 10.98 -13.32
N ARG A 144 14.08 11.29 -12.97
CA ARG A 144 14.53 12.64 -12.59
C ARG A 144 14.19 13.60 -13.74
N ASN A 145 13.21 14.48 -13.53
CA ASN A 145 12.67 15.48 -14.48
C ASN A 145 11.68 14.97 -15.55
N GLY A 146 11.11 13.77 -15.42
CA GLY A 146 10.16 13.26 -16.42
C GLY A 146 8.70 13.70 -16.23
N VAL A 147 8.42 14.47 -15.19
CA VAL A 147 7.09 15.02 -14.89
C VAL A 147 6.78 16.19 -15.81
N SER A 148 5.72 16.04 -16.59
CA SER A 148 5.23 17.05 -17.53
C SER A 148 3.92 17.71 -17.09
N SER A 149 3.20 17.10 -16.15
CA SER A 149 1.86 17.52 -15.71
C SER A 149 1.74 17.55 -14.19
N ILE A 150 0.87 18.42 -13.69
CA ILE A 150 0.50 18.49 -12.25
C ILE A 150 -0.07 17.15 -11.77
N TRP A 151 -0.79 16.43 -12.65
CA TRP A 151 -1.31 15.08 -12.36
C TRP A 151 -0.19 14.04 -12.19
N GLU A 152 0.88 14.13 -12.99
CA GLU A 152 2.05 13.24 -12.88
C GLU A 152 2.87 13.54 -11.63
N ASN A 153 3.00 14.81 -11.26
CA ASN A 153 3.60 15.22 -9.99
C ASN A 153 2.82 14.64 -8.81
N SER A 154 1.49 14.69 -8.90
CA SER A 154 0.63 14.10 -7.87
C SER A 154 0.82 12.59 -7.77
N LEU A 155 0.97 11.86 -8.88
CA LEU A 155 1.22 10.41 -8.84
C LEU A 155 2.51 10.08 -8.10
N GLN A 156 3.58 10.83 -8.37
CA GLN A 156 4.85 10.64 -7.68
C GLN A 156 4.69 10.91 -6.19
N MET A 157 4.04 12.02 -5.82
CA MET A 157 3.82 12.38 -4.42
C MET A 157 2.99 11.32 -3.70
N THR A 158 1.89 10.85 -4.32
CA THR A 158 1.07 9.76 -3.76
C THR A 158 1.92 8.51 -3.55
N THR A 159 2.67 8.08 -4.57
CA THR A 159 3.51 6.89 -4.49
C THR A 159 4.54 6.99 -3.35
N ILE A 160 5.29 8.09 -3.29
CA ILE A 160 6.29 8.34 -2.25
C ILE A 160 5.62 8.36 -0.87
N SER A 161 4.51 9.08 -0.74
CA SER A 161 3.78 9.17 0.53
C SER A 161 3.23 7.82 1.00
N SER A 162 2.85 6.93 0.09
CA SER A 162 2.40 5.57 0.44
C SER A 162 3.54 4.73 1.01
N PHE A 163 4.74 4.79 0.41
CA PHE A 163 5.90 4.09 0.96
C PHE A 163 6.35 4.68 2.31
N VAL A 164 6.38 6.00 2.42
CA VAL A 164 6.70 6.67 3.69
C VAL A 164 5.67 6.30 4.76
N GLY A 165 4.38 6.30 4.42
CA GLY A 165 3.30 5.89 5.32
C GLY A 165 3.42 4.42 5.74
N ALA A 166 3.73 3.52 4.81
CA ALA A 166 3.99 2.10 5.10
C ALA A 166 5.17 1.92 6.07
N TRP A 167 6.25 2.68 5.85
CA TRP A 167 7.43 2.63 6.71
C TRP A 167 7.18 3.22 8.11
N LEU A 168 6.50 4.37 8.19
CA LEU A 168 6.09 4.97 9.47
C LEU A 168 5.08 4.09 10.22
N GLY A 169 4.22 3.38 9.50
CA GLY A 169 3.29 2.41 10.06
C GLY A 169 3.96 1.20 10.71
N ALA A 170 5.25 0.96 10.44
CA ALA A 170 6.04 -0.06 11.11
C ALA A 170 6.67 0.42 12.44
N LEU A 171 6.65 1.73 12.75
CA LEU A 171 7.20 2.29 13.99
C LEU A 171 6.48 1.86 15.28
N PRO A 172 5.16 1.56 15.29
CA PRO A 172 4.51 0.99 16.46
C PRO A 172 4.96 -0.45 16.77
N ILE A 173 5.56 -1.17 15.81
CA ILE A 173 5.96 -2.59 16.01
C ILE A 173 7.07 -2.72 17.06
N PRO A 174 8.15 -1.91 17.07
CA PRO A 174 9.09 -1.88 18.18
C PRO A 174 8.50 -1.42 19.52
N LEU A 175 7.36 -0.71 19.52
CA LEU A 175 6.73 -0.21 20.73
C LEU A 175 5.88 -1.29 21.44
N ASP A 176 5.58 -2.42 20.77
CA ASP A 176 5.02 -3.64 21.37
C ASP A 176 6.06 -4.39 22.25
N TRP A 177 6.65 -3.69 23.24
CA TRP A 177 7.78 -4.15 24.08
C TRP A 177 7.48 -5.35 24.99
N GLU A 178 6.29 -5.95 24.88
CA GLU A 178 5.81 -7.02 25.75
C GLU A 178 5.95 -8.43 25.12
N ARG A 179 6.82 -8.62 24.11
CA ARG A 179 7.01 -9.94 23.49
C ARG A 179 7.92 -10.84 24.34
N PRO A 180 7.61 -12.13 24.53
CA PRO A 180 8.32 -13.02 25.45
C PRO A 180 9.82 -13.24 25.12
N TRP A 181 10.24 -13.07 23.86
CA TRP A 181 11.65 -13.14 23.47
C TRP A 181 12.45 -11.88 23.90
N GLN A 182 11.80 -10.72 24.05
CA GLN A 182 12.42 -9.49 24.55
C GLN A 182 12.65 -9.55 26.06
N MET A 183 11.71 -10.13 26.82
CA MET A 183 11.86 -10.36 28.27
C MET A 183 13.05 -11.25 28.63
N THR A 184 13.51 -12.10 27.69
CA THR A 184 14.67 -12.97 27.91
C THR A 184 15.99 -12.20 27.87
N VAL A 185 16.06 -11.12 27.08
CA VAL A 185 17.25 -10.27 26.99
C VAL A 185 17.38 -9.41 28.25
N GLU A 186 16.29 -8.83 28.73
CA GLU A 186 16.29 -8.03 29.97
C GLU A 186 16.55 -8.89 31.21
N ARG A 187 16.00 -10.11 31.32
CA ARG A 187 16.35 -11.03 32.42
C ARG A 187 17.80 -11.44 32.40
N LYS A 188 18.38 -11.71 31.23
CA LYS A 188 19.82 -12.02 31.13
C LYS A 188 20.69 -10.83 31.55
N CYS A 189 20.31 -9.60 31.17
CA CYS A 189 21.07 -8.41 31.51
C CYS A 189 20.93 -7.98 32.98
N SER A 190 19.78 -8.23 33.62
CA SER A 190 19.56 -7.93 35.05
C SER A 190 20.17 -8.99 35.97
N ILE A 191 20.14 -10.27 35.60
CA ILE A 191 20.85 -11.35 36.32
C ILE A 191 22.37 -11.14 36.24
N CYS A 192 22.92 -10.78 35.08
CA CYS A 192 24.34 -10.46 34.94
C CYS A 192 24.77 -9.15 35.64
N ARG A 193 23.83 -8.25 35.99
CA ARG A 193 24.15 -7.00 36.69
C ARG A 193 24.02 -7.12 38.21
N SER A 194 23.14 -8.01 38.71
CA SER A 194 23.02 -8.31 40.15
C SER A 194 24.04 -9.33 40.66
N LEU A 195 24.52 -10.24 39.82
CA LEU A 195 25.67 -11.05 40.14
C LEU A 195 26.89 -10.42 39.49
N HIS A 196 27.84 -9.95 40.30
CA HIS A 196 29.14 -9.42 39.89
C HIS A 196 30.01 -10.54 39.29
N VAL A 197 29.53 -11.22 38.25
CA VAL A 197 30.22 -12.33 37.59
C VAL A 197 31.06 -11.75 36.46
N PRO A 198 32.39 -11.91 36.49
CA PRO A 198 33.21 -11.49 35.38
C PRO A 198 32.83 -12.33 34.16
N CYS A 199 32.59 -11.67 33.03
CA CYS A 199 32.36 -12.31 31.74
C CYS A 199 33.55 -13.21 31.40
N MET A 200 33.42 -14.51 31.66
CA MET A 200 34.36 -15.51 31.16
C MET A 200 34.02 -15.81 29.70
N GLY A 201 35.07 -15.70 28.89
CA GLY A 201 35.00 -15.64 27.44
C GLY A 201 34.61 -16.94 26.75
N LEU A 202 34.34 -16.72 25.46
CA LEU A 202 34.30 -17.66 24.35
C LEU A 202 35.16 -18.92 24.52
N GLY A 203 34.56 -20.08 24.25
CA GLY A 203 35.24 -21.34 23.97
C GLY A 203 34.23 -22.44 23.57
N PRO A 204 34.32 -23.06 22.38
CA PRO A 204 33.29 -23.95 21.82
C PRO A 204 33.61 -25.42 22.11
N VAL A 205 32.66 -26.25 22.55
CA VAL A 205 32.81 -27.73 22.48
C VAL A 205 31.47 -28.44 22.31
N ILE A 206 31.25 -28.88 21.06
CA ILE A 206 30.73 -30.18 20.60
C ILE A 206 30.34 -31.18 21.72
N ARG A 207 29.07 -31.59 21.77
CA ARG A 207 28.61 -32.93 21.34
C ARG A 207 27.09 -32.98 21.36
#